data_AF-A0A8R2NL45-F1
#
_entry.id   AF-A0A8R2NL45-F1
#
_cell.length_a   1.000
_cell.length_b   1.000
_cell.length_c   1.000
_cell.angle_alpha   90.00
_cell.angle_beta   90.00
_cell.angle_gamma   90.00
#
_symmetry.space_group_name_H-M   'P 1'
#
loop_
_entity.id
_entity.type
_entity.pdbx_description
1 polymer ?
#
loop_
_entity_poly.entity_id
_entity_poly.type
_entity_poly.pdbx_seq_one_letter_code
_entity_poly.pdbx_strand_id
1 'polypeptide(L)'
;MQFTAYVTAIKSKNPDLEIGFYLSARLFIKNVNEGANSTWFDFCKMNDVLDFYVIEFATFNECCDEFLHSGVTPLDSTDPAVMTLNKFAAALKQSTIAKDKVYFEFLISPTPKREELENLNHCVLSYNEV
;
A
#
# COMPACT_ATOMS: atom_id res chain seq x y z
N MET A 1 -2.97 19.48 13.44
CA MET A 1 -1.99 19.82 12.38
C MET A 1 -2.74 19.94 11.06
N GLN A 2 -2.65 21.06 10.34
CA GLN A 2 -3.45 21.36 9.14
C GLN A 2 -2.73 20.86 7.86
N PHE A 3 -2.60 19.54 7.68
CA PHE A 3 -1.94 18.98 6.49
C PHE A 3 -2.46 19.59 5.18
N THR A 4 -3.78 19.80 5.07
CA THR A 4 -4.40 20.53 3.96
C THR A 4 -3.77 21.90 3.71
N ALA A 5 -3.59 22.72 4.74
CA ALA A 5 -3.00 24.05 4.59
C ALA A 5 -1.54 23.99 4.09
N TYR A 6 -0.80 22.96 4.49
CA TYR A 6 0.56 22.74 4.02
C TYR A 6 0.59 22.39 2.53
N VAL A 7 -0.24 21.42 2.10
CA VAL A 7 -0.34 21.05 0.68
C VAL A 7 -0.80 22.24 -0.17
N THR A 8 -1.84 22.97 0.28
CA THR A 8 -2.32 24.17 -0.42
C THR A 8 -1.23 25.24 -0.55
N ALA A 9 -0.43 25.47 0.50
CA ALA A 9 0.66 26.44 0.48
C ALA A 9 1.83 26.03 -0.43
N ILE A 10 2.09 24.72 -0.59
CA ILE A 10 3.10 24.24 -1.54
C ILE A 10 2.59 24.39 -2.97
N LYS A 11 1.36 23.93 -3.24
CA LYS A 11 0.75 24.00 -4.57
C LYS A 11 0.59 25.44 -5.06
N SER A 12 0.28 26.39 -4.17
CA SER A 12 0.18 27.81 -4.56
C SER A 12 1.52 28.41 -5.03
N LYS A 13 2.65 27.84 -4.59
CA LYS A 13 3.99 28.25 -5.01
C LYS A 13 4.52 27.45 -6.20
N ASN A 14 3.99 26.24 -6.41
CA ASN A 14 4.44 25.29 -7.42
C ASN A 14 3.20 24.63 -8.05
N PRO A 15 2.51 25.30 -9.00
CA PRO A 15 1.22 24.84 -9.51
C PRO A 15 1.31 23.49 -10.26
N ASP A 16 2.47 23.15 -10.80
CA ASP A 16 2.70 21.91 -11.55
C ASP A 16 3.15 20.73 -10.66
N LEU A 17 3.31 20.95 -9.34
CA LEU A 17 3.77 19.91 -8.44
C LEU A 17 2.60 19.01 -8.01
N GLU A 18 2.69 17.73 -8.36
CA GLU A 18 1.79 16.70 -7.84
C GLU A 18 2.25 16.20 -6.47
N ILE A 19 1.30 16.12 -5.53
CA ILE A 19 1.51 15.67 -4.17
C ILE A 19 0.54 14.54 -3.86
N GLY A 20 1.11 13.41 -3.48
CA GLY A 20 0.35 12.24 -3.07
C GLY A 20 0.80 11.67 -1.74
N PHE A 21 0.06 10.68 -1.26
CA PHE A 21 0.45 9.89 -0.10
C PHE A 21 0.87 8.49 -0.47
N TYR A 22 1.87 8.01 0.26
CA TYR A 22 2.31 6.63 0.25
C TYR A 22 1.66 5.88 1.42
N LEU A 23 0.89 4.84 1.13
CA LEU A 23 0.01 4.15 2.08
C LEU A 23 0.34 2.66 2.15
N SER A 24 0.48 2.15 3.37
CA SER A 24 0.63 0.72 3.60
C SER A 24 -0.67 -0.03 3.33
N ALA A 25 -0.66 -1.01 2.41
CA ALA A 25 -1.81 -1.86 2.15
C ALA A 25 -2.27 -2.62 3.40
N ARG A 26 -1.32 -3.03 4.27
CA ARG A 26 -1.61 -3.72 5.54
C ARG A 26 -2.38 -2.83 6.49
N LEU A 27 -1.92 -1.59 6.69
CA LEU A 27 -2.62 -0.62 7.55
C LEU A 27 -3.94 -0.18 6.92
N PHE A 28 -4.00 -0.05 5.61
CA PHE A 28 -5.22 0.25 4.90
C PHE A 28 -6.31 -0.79 5.20
N ILE A 29 -6.03 -2.09 5.01
CA ILE A 29 -6.99 -3.16 5.34
C ILE A 29 -7.44 -3.08 6.80
N LYS A 30 -6.50 -2.89 7.74
CA LYS A 30 -6.81 -2.89 9.17
C LYS A 30 -7.75 -1.76 9.58
N ASN A 31 -7.64 -0.59 8.93
CA ASN A 31 -8.36 0.61 9.36
C ASN A 31 -9.57 0.96 8.46
N VAL A 32 -9.71 0.36 7.28
CA VAL A 32 -10.80 0.66 6.34
C VAL A 32 -12.20 0.27 6.85
N ASN A 33 -12.27 -0.68 7.79
CA ASN A 33 -13.51 -1.25 8.32
C ASN A 33 -13.94 -0.65 9.66
N GLU A 34 -13.22 0.35 10.17
CA GLU A 34 -13.70 1.07 11.34
C GLU A 34 -14.82 2.02 10.88
N GLY A 35 -16.05 1.78 11.36
CA GLY A 35 -17.28 2.43 10.89
C GLY A 35 -17.32 3.96 11.03
N ALA A 36 -18.52 4.54 10.94
CA ALA A 36 -18.77 5.99 10.83
C ALA A 36 -18.10 6.93 11.87
N ASN A 37 -17.47 6.38 12.91
CA ASN A 37 -16.73 7.12 13.94
C ASN A 37 -15.21 6.95 13.87
N SER A 38 -14.67 6.29 12.85
CA SER A 38 -13.22 6.13 12.75
C SER A 38 -12.55 7.46 12.42
N THR A 39 -11.59 7.83 13.26
CA THR A 39 -10.85 9.08 13.20
C THR A 39 -9.49 8.92 12.52
N TRP A 40 -9.19 7.73 12.00
CA TRP A 40 -7.84 7.41 11.52
C TRP A 40 -7.44 8.25 10.31
N PHE A 41 -8.33 8.36 9.31
CA PHE A 41 -8.03 9.06 8.07
C PHE A 41 -9.30 9.37 7.28
N ASP A 42 -9.53 10.64 6.97
CA ASP A 42 -10.66 11.09 6.16
C ASP A 42 -10.24 11.16 4.68
N PHE A 43 -10.43 10.06 3.96
CA PHE A 43 -10.16 10.01 2.53
C PHE A 43 -11.03 10.98 1.73
N CYS A 44 -12.26 11.28 2.15
CA CYS A 44 -13.11 12.23 1.44
C CYS A 44 -12.44 13.60 1.39
N LYS A 45 -11.96 14.08 2.55
CA LYS A 45 -11.23 15.34 2.62
C LYS A 45 -9.89 15.31 1.87
N MET A 46 -9.18 14.18 1.92
CA MET A 46 -7.86 14.07 1.30
C MET A 46 -7.93 13.93 -0.22
N ASN A 47 -9.02 13.38 -0.76
CA ASN A 47 -9.26 13.31 -2.20
C ASN A 47 -9.30 14.70 -2.84
N ASP A 48 -9.76 15.73 -2.14
CA ASP A 48 -9.81 17.11 -2.64
C ASP A 48 -8.43 17.79 -2.62
N VAL A 49 -7.50 17.28 -1.80
CA VAL A 49 -6.22 17.92 -1.51
C VAL A 49 -5.07 17.29 -2.29
N LEU A 50 -5.08 15.97 -2.40
CA LEU A 50 -4.02 15.16 -2.99
C LEU A 50 -4.30 14.87 -4.47
N ASP A 51 -3.23 14.73 -5.23
CA ASP A 51 -3.29 14.38 -6.66
C ASP A 51 -3.33 12.87 -6.84
N PHE A 52 -2.61 12.13 -6.00
CA PHE A 52 -2.55 10.67 -6.07
C PHE A 52 -2.32 9.99 -4.72
N TYR A 53 -2.51 8.68 -4.71
CA TYR A 53 -2.16 7.79 -3.62
C TYR A 53 -1.35 6.63 -4.18
N VAL A 54 -0.25 6.28 -3.53
CA VAL A 54 0.55 5.10 -3.85
C VAL A 54 0.32 4.07 -2.75
N ILE A 55 -0.14 2.88 -3.13
CA ILE A 55 -0.31 1.76 -2.22
C ILE A 55 0.92 0.86 -2.30
N GLU A 56 1.57 0.64 -1.17
CA GLU A 56 2.71 -0.28 -1.06
C GLU A 56 2.30 -1.64 -0.51
N PHE A 57 2.96 -2.67 -1.00
CA PHE A 57 2.81 -4.03 -0.53
C PHE A 57 4.11 -4.63 0.06
N ALA A 58 5.21 -3.88 0.09
CA ALA A 58 6.48 -4.33 0.64
C ALA A 58 6.36 -4.78 2.11
N THR A 59 5.44 -4.19 2.88
CA THR A 59 5.18 -4.56 4.29
C THR A 59 3.85 -5.29 4.49
N PHE A 60 3.31 -5.87 3.42
CA PHE A 60 1.94 -6.43 3.43
C PHE A 60 1.78 -7.58 4.40
N ASN A 61 2.74 -8.51 4.39
CA ASN A 61 2.95 -9.52 5.41
C ASN A 61 4.38 -9.44 5.94
N GLU A 62 4.55 -9.82 7.21
CA GLU A 62 5.89 -9.95 7.78
C GLU A 62 6.61 -11.14 7.12
N CYS A 63 7.87 -10.96 6.76
CA CYS A 63 8.63 -12.05 6.15
C CYS A 63 8.91 -13.14 7.18
N CYS A 64 8.36 -14.33 6.96
CA CYS A 64 8.57 -15.53 7.76
C CYS A 64 8.73 -16.75 6.84
N ASP A 65 9.02 -17.92 7.42
CA ASP A 65 9.26 -19.17 6.67
C ASP A 65 8.12 -19.51 5.68
N GLU A 66 6.87 -19.15 6.00
CA GLU A 66 5.70 -19.34 5.12
C GLU A 66 5.81 -18.51 3.82
N PHE A 67 6.33 -17.30 3.91
CA PHE A 67 6.44 -16.34 2.80
C PHE A 67 7.79 -16.35 2.11
N LEU A 68 8.75 -17.13 2.61
CA LEU A 68 10.10 -17.18 2.05
C LEU A 68 10.10 -17.60 0.57
N HIS A 69 9.25 -18.56 0.21
CA HIS A 69 9.18 -19.10 -1.16
C HIS A 69 7.96 -18.60 -1.95
N SER A 70 6.91 -18.17 -1.27
CA SER A 70 5.65 -17.73 -1.87
C SER A 70 5.54 -16.21 -1.99
N GLY A 71 6.40 -15.46 -1.30
CA GLY A 71 6.44 -14.00 -1.22
C GLY A 71 5.38 -13.39 -0.29
N VAL A 72 5.51 -12.08 0.00
CA VAL A 72 4.67 -11.40 1.01
C VAL A 72 3.31 -10.91 0.51
N THR A 73 2.97 -11.18 -0.76
CA THR A 73 1.77 -10.68 -1.46
C THR A 73 0.85 -11.78 -2.00
N PRO A 74 0.39 -12.73 -1.15
CA PRO A 74 -0.48 -13.80 -1.62
C PRO A 74 -1.82 -13.26 -2.14
N LEU A 75 -2.34 -13.89 -3.19
CA LEU A 75 -3.66 -13.58 -3.73
C LEU A 75 -4.76 -13.89 -2.70
N ASP A 76 -4.65 -15.04 -2.03
CA ASP A 76 -5.59 -15.52 -1.02
C ASP A 76 -4.91 -16.41 0.04
N SER A 77 -5.59 -16.65 1.16
CA SER A 77 -5.13 -17.53 2.24
C SER A 77 -6.30 -18.00 3.11
N THR A 78 -6.23 -19.23 3.60
CA THR A 78 -7.17 -19.75 4.61
C THR A 78 -6.88 -19.22 6.01
N ASP A 79 -5.69 -18.67 6.26
CA ASP A 79 -5.33 -18.05 7.53
C ASP A 79 -5.92 -16.63 7.62
N PRO A 80 -6.79 -16.34 8.61
CA PRO A 80 -7.34 -15.00 8.78
C PRO A 80 -6.29 -13.92 9.10
N ALA A 81 -5.14 -14.27 9.68
CA ALA A 81 -4.07 -13.33 10.04
C ALA A 81 -3.26 -12.84 8.83
N VAL A 82 -3.22 -13.62 7.75
CA VAL A 82 -2.47 -13.30 6.54
C VAL A 82 -3.20 -12.23 5.72
N MET A 83 -2.50 -11.16 5.35
CA MET A 83 -3.02 -10.15 4.43
C MET A 83 -2.98 -10.70 3.00
N THR A 84 -4.06 -10.51 2.26
CA THR A 84 -4.19 -11.04 0.89
C THR A 84 -4.67 -9.96 -0.06
N LEU A 85 -4.34 -10.08 -1.35
CA LEU A 85 -4.84 -9.14 -2.35
C LEU A 85 -6.37 -9.13 -2.43
N ASN A 86 -7.03 -10.27 -2.17
CA ASN A 86 -8.50 -10.33 -2.04
C ASN A 86 -9.03 -9.50 -0.86
N LYS A 87 -8.37 -9.57 0.32
CA LYS A 87 -8.71 -8.72 1.48
C LYS A 87 -8.49 -7.24 1.16
N PHE A 88 -7.40 -6.91 0.48
CA PHE A 88 -7.12 -5.54 0.03
C PHE A 88 -8.17 -5.03 -0.96
N ALA A 89 -8.54 -5.83 -1.97
CA ALA A 89 -9.54 -5.45 -2.96
C ALA A 89 -10.91 -5.18 -2.32
N ALA A 90 -11.31 -6.02 -1.35
CA ALA A 90 -12.53 -5.82 -0.57
C ALA A 90 -12.49 -4.51 0.23
N ALA A 91 -11.37 -4.23 0.91
CA ALA A 91 -11.13 -2.98 1.62
C ALA A 91 -11.20 -1.76 0.69
N LEU A 92 -10.48 -1.80 -0.44
CA LEU A 92 -10.43 -0.70 -1.40
C LEU A 92 -11.82 -0.38 -1.94
N LYS A 93 -12.62 -1.41 -2.24
CA LYS A 93 -14.00 -1.27 -2.69
C LYS A 93 -14.90 -0.57 -1.66
N GLN A 94 -14.69 -0.83 -0.37
CA GLN A 94 -15.49 -0.24 0.71
C GLN A 94 -15.04 1.18 1.12
N SER A 95 -13.77 1.52 0.88
CA SER A 95 -13.21 2.82 1.24
C SER A 95 -13.81 3.98 0.45
N THR A 96 -13.63 5.21 0.92
CA THR A 96 -13.98 6.45 0.21
C THR A 96 -12.81 7.07 -0.57
N ILE A 97 -11.65 6.42 -0.64
CA ILE A 97 -10.51 6.89 -1.45
C ILE A 97 -10.92 7.06 -2.93
N ALA A 98 -10.45 8.11 -3.60
CA ALA A 98 -10.70 8.33 -5.02
C ALA A 98 -9.90 7.31 -5.85
N LYS A 99 -10.58 6.29 -6.41
CA LYS A 99 -9.93 5.14 -7.05
C LYS A 99 -9.17 5.53 -8.32
N ASP A 100 -9.62 6.55 -9.03
CA ASP A 100 -8.95 7.16 -10.17
C ASP A 100 -7.60 7.82 -9.82
N LYS A 101 -7.36 8.07 -8.53
CA LYS A 101 -6.11 8.63 -7.99
C LYS A 101 -5.18 7.57 -7.38
N VAL A 102 -5.55 6.28 -7.41
CA VAL A 102 -4.79 5.21 -6.76
C VAL A 102 -3.82 4.57 -7.74
N TYR A 103 -2.55 4.50 -7.33
CA TYR A 103 -1.47 3.80 -8.01
C TYR A 103 -0.94 2.70 -7.09
N PHE A 104 -0.52 1.59 -7.69
CA PHE A 104 0.10 0.48 -6.97
C PHE A 104 1.61 0.51 -7.17
N GLU A 105 2.36 0.45 -6.07
CA GLU A 105 3.80 0.25 -6.14
C GLU A 105 4.11 -1.24 -6.27
N PHE A 106 4.84 -1.57 -7.32
CA PHE A 106 5.47 -2.88 -7.51
C PHE A 106 6.98 -2.69 -7.37
N LEU A 107 7.52 -3.00 -6.20
CA LEU A 107 8.97 -2.91 -5.97
C LEU A 107 9.65 -4.17 -6.54
N ILE A 108 10.47 -3.97 -7.57
CA ILE A 108 11.36 -5.00 -8.12
C ILE A 108 12.79 -4.59 -7.78
N SER A 109 13.47 -5.41 -7.00
CA SER A 109 14.91 -5.27 -6.73
C SER A 109 15.64 -6.35 -7.51
N PRO A 110 16.27 -6.03 -8.67
CA PRO A 110 17.06 -7.01 -9.40
C PRO A 110 18.33 -7.33 -8.60
N THR A 111 18.31 -8.42 -7.84
CA THR A 111 19.48 -8.90 -7.11
C THR A 111 20.45 -9.61 -8.08
N PRO A 112 21.78 -9.37 -8.00
CA PRO A 112 22.77 -10.04 -8.85
C PRO A 112 22.89 -11.56 -8.59
N LYS A 113 23.78 -12.22 -9.35
CA LYS A 113 23.89 -13.68 -9.48
C LYS A 113 24.03 -14.44 -8.14
N ARG A 114 23.55 -15.69 -8.18
CA ARG A 114 23.41 -16.72 -7.13
C ARG A 114 24.55 -16.83 -6.10
N GLU A 115 25.78 -16.54 -6.49
CA GLU A 115 26.99 -16.60 -5.64
C GLU A 115 27.01 -15.52 -4.53
N GLU A 116 26.22 -14.45 -4.67
CA GLU A 116 26.09 -13.36 -3.69
C GLU A 116 24.86 -13.54 -2.75
N LEU A 117 24.02 -14.55 -3.02
CA LEU A 117 22.70 -14.76 -2.38
C LEU A 117 22.67 -15.87 -1.32
N GLU A 118 23.76 -16.64 -1.14
CA GLU A 118 23.77 -17.87 -0.32
C GLU A 118 23.49 -17.65 1.18
N ASN A 119 23.32 -16.40 1.65
CA ASN A 119 22.97 -16.04 3.03
C ASN A 119 21.68 -15.23 3.19
N LEU A 120 20.90 -15.03 2.12
CA LEU A 120 19.77 -14.09 2.15
C LEU A 120 18.43 -14.84 2.30
N ASN A 121 17.98 -15.02 3.55
CA ASN A 121 16.60 -15.37 3.90
C ASN A 121 15.67 -14.16 3.68
N HIS A 122 15.38 -13.81 2.44
CA HIS A 122 14.50 -12.68 2.12
C HIS A 122 13.28 -13.12 1.34
N CYS A 123 12.10 -12.76 1.86
CA CYS A 123 10.87 -12.83 1.10
C CYS A 123 10.90 -11.74 0.03
N VAL A 124 10.56 -12.12 -1.19
CA VAL A 124 10.38 -11.17 -2.30
C VAL A 124 8.91 -10.78 -2.42
N LEU A 125 8.64 -9.63 -3.03
CA LEU A 125 7.32 -9.37 -3.58
C LEU A 125 7.10 -10.33 -4.74
N SER A 126 6.13 -11.23 -4.57
CA SER A 126 5.81 -12.24 -5.57
C SER A 126 4.58 -11.79 -6.35
N TYR A 127 4.79 -11.64 -7.66
CA TYR A 127 3.72 -11.51 -8.63
C TYR A 127 4.02 -12.57 -9.69
N ASN A 128 3.16 -13.59 -9.76
CA ASN A 128 3.28 -14.62 -10.80
C ASN A 128 2.41 -14.20 -11.99
N GLU A 129 3.03 -13.89 -13.12
CA GLU A 129 2.34 -13.89 -14.42
C GLU A 129 2.32 -15.33 -14.93
N VAL A 130 1.13 -15.85 -15.23
CA VAL A 130 0.91 -17.17 -15.86
C VAL A 130 0.42 -16.94 -17.29
#